data_AF-A0A381FIS1-F1
#
_entry.id   AF-A0A381FIS1-F1
#
_cell.length_a   1.000
_cell.length_b   1.000
_cell.length_c   1.000
_cell.angle_alpha   90.00
_cell.angle_beta   90.00
_cell.angle_gamma   90.00
#
_symmetry.space_group_name_H-M   'P 1'
#
loop_
_entity.id
_entity.type
_entity.pdbx_description
1 polymer ?
#
loop_
_entity_poly.entity_id
_entity_poly.type
_entity_poly.pdbx_seq_one_letter_code
_entity_poly.pdbx_strand_id
1 'polypeptide(L)'
;MEITVKDIESNLETLPKEFFYQVNDFIDFLKYKHLNDKQYEIPDWQKEEVRRRVKYSQEHPESFVSESEMDDYLKDLESGD
;
A
#
# COMPACT_ATOMS: atom_id res chain seq x y z
N MET A 1 -0.97 -4.83 -34.82
CA MET A 1 -1.52 -3.52 -35.20
C MET A 1 -0.99 -2.55 -34.17
N GLU A 2 -0.11 -1.63 -34.56
CA GLU A 2 0.39 -0.61 -33.62
C GLU A 2 -0.69 0.45 -33.44
N ILE A 3 -1.13 0.65 -32.20
CA ILE A 3 -2.07 1.70 -31.83
C ILE A 3 -1.24 2.93 -31.51
N THR A 4 -1.50 4.04 -32.18
CA THR A 4 -0.79 5.30 -31.95
C THR A 4 -1.49 6.13 -30.88
N VAL A 5 -0.77 7.12 -30.32
CA VAL A 5 -1.37 8.09 -29.38
C VAL A 5 -2.53 8.86 -30.03
N LYS A 6 -2.44 9.13 -31.34
CA LYS A 6 -3.52 9.80 -32.10
C LYS A 6 -4.78 8.96 -32.17
N ASP A 7 -4.65 7.64 -32.30
CA ASP A 7 -5.82 6.75 -32.32
C ASP A 7 -6.52 6.75 -30.96
N ILE A 8 -5.77 6.85 -29.86
CA ILE A 8 -6.32 6.97 -28.51
C ILE A 8 -7.03 8.31 -28.34
N GLU A 9 -6.43 9.41 -28.80
CA GLU A 9 -7.02 10.76 -28.73
C GLU A 9 -8.36 10.81 -29.47
N SER A 10 -8.42 10.32 -30.72
CA SER A 10 -9.67 10.25 -31.49
C SER A 10 -10.73 9.39 -30.82
N ASN A 11 -10.35 8.30 -30.17
CA ASN A 11 -11.29 7.46 -29.42
C ASN A 11 -11.83 8.14 -28.16
N LEU A 12 -11.02 8.96 -27.47
CA LEU A 12 -11.45 9.71 -26.30
C LEU A 12 -12.35 10.89 -26.67
N GLU A 13 -12.07 11.57 -27.78
CA GLU A 13 -12.90 12.68 -28.30
C GLU A 13 -14.29 12.23 -28.75
N THR A 14 -14.40 11.00 -29.29
CA THR A 14 -15.66 10.41 -29.76
C THR A 14 -16.40 9.63 -28.68
N LEU A 15 -15.85 9.54 -27.46
CA LEU A 15 -16.43 8.78 -26.37
C LEU A 15 -17.67 9.49 -25.79
N PRO A 16 -18.78 8.78 -25.54
CA PRO A 16 -19.92 9.35 -24.85
C PRO A 16 -19.56 9.81 -23.43
N LYS A 17 -20.12 10.95 -23.00
CA LYS A 17 -19.74 11.63 -21.75
C LYS A 17 -20.02 10.78 -20.51
N GLU A 18 -21.02 9.91 -20.55
CA GLU A 18 -21.37 8.97 -19.49
C GLU A 18 -20.22 8.02 -19.12
N PHE A 19 -19.26 7.79 -20.04
CA PHE A 19 -18.11 6.93 -19.82
C PHE A 19 -16.86 7.68 -19.35
N PHE A 20 -16.85 9.03 -19.34
CA PHE A 20 -15.66 9.81 -18.97
C PHE A 20 -15.15 9.48 -17.57
N TYR A 21 -16.05 9.25 -16.61
CA TYR A 21 -15.67 8.89 -15.25
C TYR A 21 -14.95 7.53 -15.22
N GLN A 22 -15.53 6.52 -15.87
CA GLN A 22 -14.98 5.15 -15.91
C GLN A 22 -13.63 5.11 -16.64
N VAL A 23 -13.47 5.90 -17.69
CA VAL A 23 -12.19 6.01 -18.40
C VAL A 23 -11.13 6.68 -17.54
N ASN A 24 -11.47 7.73 -16.80
CA ASN A 24 -10.55 8.36 -15.86
C ASN A 24 -10.15 7.40 -14.73
N ASP A 25 -11.10 6.68 -14.14
CA ASP A 25 -10.83 5.66 -13.11
C ASP A 25 -9.87 4.58 -13.64
N PHE A 26 -10.07 4.13 -14.88
CA PHE A 26 -9.20 3.13 -15.49
C PHE A 26 -7.79 3.69 -15.78
N ILE A 27 -7.70 4.94 -16.25
CA ILE A 27 -6.40 5.61 -16.46
C ILE A 27 -5.66 5.76 -15.12
N ASP A 28 -6.35 6.13 -14.05
CA ASP A 28 -5.75 6.26 -12.72
C ASP A 28 -5.32 4.90 -12.15
N PHE A 29 -6.10 3.84 -12.38
CA PHE A 29 -5.67 2.47 -12.11
C PHE A 29 -4.40 2.09 -12.88
N LEU A 30 -4.30 2.41 -14.16
CA LEU A 30 -3.12 2.12 -14.98
C LEU A 30 -1.90 2.91 -14.49
N LYS A 31 -2.07 4.19 -14.12
CA LYS A 31 -1.02 5.00 -13.50
C LYS A 31 -0.55 4.33 -12.21
N TYR A 32 -1.46 4.00 -11.30
CA TYR A 32 -1.14 3.30 -10.05
C TYR A 32 -0.39 2.00 -10.31
N LYS A 33 -0.89 1.14 -11.19
CA LYS A 33 -0.28 -0.15 -11.52
C LYS A 33 1.16 0.01 -12.00
N HIS A 34 1.39 0.89 -12.98
CA HIS A 34 2.70 1.03 -13.61
C HIS A 34 3.67 1.96 -12.85
N LEU A 35 3.17 2.86 -11.99
CA LEU A 35 3.99 3.59 -11.03
C LEU A 35 4.44 2.67 -9.89
N ASN A 36 3.54 1.84 -9.36
CA ASN A 36 3.87 0.96 -8.23
C ASN A 36 4.71 -0.25 -8.61
N ASP A 37 4.64 -0.73 -9.86
CA ASP A 37 5.57 -1.73 -10.39
C ASP A 37 7.04 -1.25 -10.32
N LYS A 38 7.30 0.06 -10.15
CA LYS A 38 8.65 0.64 -10.01
C LYS A 38 8.96 1.21 -8.62
N GLN A 39 7.98 1.37 -7.73
CA GLN A 39 8.14 2.24 -6.54
C GLN A 39 8.19 1.53 -5.18
N TYR A 40 8.04 0.20 -5.13
CA TYR A 40 8.11 -0.56 -3.87
C TYR A 40 9.25 -1.59 -3.82
N GLU A 41 10.45 -1.22 -4.29
CA GLU A 41 11.63 -1.90 -3.75
C GLU A 41 11.83 -1.44 -2.31
N ILE A 42 11.39 -2.26 -1.35
CA ILE A 42 11.69 -2.05 0.06
C ILE A 42 13.23 -1.98 0.18
N PRO A 43 13.80 -0.86 0.66
CA PRO A 43 15.24 -0.73 0.84
C PRO A 43 15.78 -1.85 1.74
N ASP A 44 17.00 -2.32 1.45
CA ASP A 44 17.56 -3.48 2.16
C ASP A 44 17.70 -3.25 3.67
N TRP A 45 17.98 -2.02 4.10
CA TRP A 45 18.02 -1.69 5.53
C TRP A 45 16.67 -1.93 6.24
N GLN A 46 15.54 -1.73 5.55
CA GLN A 46 14.21 -2.01 6.13
C GLN A 46 14.00 -3.52 6.26
N LYS A 47 14.42 -4.30 5.26
CA LYS A 47 14.37 -5.76 5.31
C LYS A 47 15.26 -6.31 6.43
N GLU A 48 16.46 -5.74 6.58
CA GLU A 48 17.42 -6.12 7.63
C GLU A 48 16.91 -5.77 9.03
N GLU A 49 16.32 -4.58 9.21
CA GLU A 49 15.75 -4.18 10.49
C GLU A 49 14.59 -5.09 10.93
N VAL A 50 13.71 -5.47 9.99
CA VAL A 50 12.63 -6.43 10.27
C VAL A 50 13.21 -7.79 10.68
N ARG A 51 14.21 -8.30 9.93
CA ARG A 51 14.89 -9.56 10.29
C ARG A 51 15.53 -9.48 11.68
N ARG A 52 16.18 -8.36 12.00
CA ARG A 52 16.81 -8.12 13.31
C ARG A 52 15.78 -8.16 14.44
N ARG A 53 14.62 -7.50 14.26
CA ARG A 53 13.53 -7.49 15.26
C ARG A 53 12.90 -8.86 15.46
N VAL A 54 12.67 -9.60 14.38
CA VAL A 54 12.14 -10.98 14.47
C VAL A 54 13.11 -11.87 15.23
N LYS A 55 14.41 -11.81 14.91
CA LYS A 55 15.44 -12.56 15.64
C LYS A 55 15.49 -12.17 17.12
N TYR A 56 15.48 -10.87 17.42
CA TYR A 56 15.45 -10.37 18.79
C TYR A 56 14.21 -10.87 19.56
N SER A 57 13.04 -10.90 18.93
CA SER A 57 11.81 -11.44 19.54
C SER A 57 11.89 -12.94 19.83
N GLN A 58 12.56 -13.71 18.98
CA GLN A 58 12.80 -15.14 19.23
C GLN A 58 13.79 -15.38 20.37
N GLU A 59 14.81 -14.52 20.50
CA GLU A 59 15.84 -14.62 21.54
C GLU A 59 15.38 -14.03 22.89
N HIS A 60 14.46 -13.07 22.86
CA HIS A 60 13.95 -12.32 24.02
C HIS A 60 12.41 -12.24 24.01
N PRO A 61 11.70 -13.37 24.10
CA PRO A 61 10.23 -13.37 24.12
C PRO A 61 9.64 -12.56 25.29
N GLU A 62 10.35 -12.47 26.42
CA GLU A 62 10.01 -11.67 27.60
C GLU A 62 10.10 -10.15 27.37
N SER A 63 10.80 -9.72 26.32
CA SER A 63 10.95 -8.30 25.98
C SER A 63 9.73 -7.73 25.25
N PHE A 64 8.76 -8.57 24.89
CA PHE A 64 7.54 -8.18 24.18
C PHE A 64 6.33 -8.29 25.08
N VAL A 65 5.48 -7.26 25.00
CA VAL A 65 4.18 -7.25 25.63
C VAL A 65 3.25 -8.14 24.81
N SER A 66 2.62 -9.11 25.44
CA SER A 66 1.58 -9.93 24.81
C SER A 66 0.37 -9.07 24.43
N GLU A 67 -0.43 -9.54 23.48
CA GLU A 67 -1.66 -8.85 23.06
C GLU A 67 -2.58 -8.57 24.26
N SER A 68 -2.72 -9.53 25.17
CA SER A 68 -3.48 -9.36 26.41
C SER A 68 -2.90 -8.29 27.34
N GLU A 69 -1.59 -8.22 27.51
CA GLU A 69 -0.96 -7.19 28.37
C GLU A 69 -1.09 -5.79 27.75
N MET A 70 -1.08 -5.69 26.42
CA MET A 70 -1.31 -4.43 25.72
C MET A 70 -2.78 -3.99 25.83
N ASP A 71 -3.72 -4.92 25.69
CA ASP A 71 -5.15 -4.65 25.83
C ASP A 71 -5.49 -4.19 27.25
N ASP A 72 -4.87 -4.79 28.27
CA ASP A 72 -5.08 -4.39 29.65
C ASP A 72 -4.47 -3.01 29.94
N TYR A 73 -3.27 -2.72 29.43
CA TYR A 73 -2.69 -1.37 29.51
C TYR A 73 -3.57 -0.29 28.85
N LEU A 74 -4.15 -0.59 27.69
CA LEU A 74 -5.04 0.34 26.98
C LEU A 74 -6.33 0.58 27.77
N LYS A 75 -6.92 -0.46 28.37
CA LYS A 75 -8.09 -0.31 29.26
C LYS A 75 -7.77 0.55 30.47
N ASP A 76 -6.60 0.37 31.08
CA ASP A 76 -6.18 1.18 32.22
C ASP A 76 -6.12 2.67 31.84
N LEU A 77 -5.50 3.00 30.70
CA LEU A 77 -5.45 4.37 30.16
C LEU A 77 -6.83 4.97 29.86
N GLU A 78 -7.77 4.16 29.37
CA GLU A 78 -9.14 4.60 29.08
C GLU A 78 -9.99 4.77 30.36
N SER A 79 -9.67 4.02 31.41
CA SER A 79 -10.38 4.04 32.69
C SER A 79 -9.98 5.22 33.60
N GLY A 80 -8.80 5.80 33.38
CA GLY A 80 -8.36 7.04 34.02
C GLY A 80 -7.86 6.90 35.47
N ASP A 81 -7.52 5.68 35.90
CA ASP A 81 -6.73 5.41 37.12
C ASP A 81 -5.21 5.39 36.83
#